data_AF-A0A1D7XQM5-F1
#
_entry.id   AF-A0A1D7XQM5-F1
#
_cell.length_a   1.000
_cell.length_b   1.000
_cell.length_c   1.000
_cell.angle_alpha   90.00
_cell.angle_beta   90.00
_cell.angle_gamma   90.00
#
_symmetry.space_group_name_H-M   'P 1'
#
loop_
_entity.id
_entity.type
_entity.pdbx_description
1 polymer ?
#
loop_
_entity_poly.entity_id
_entity_poly.type
_entity_poly.pdbx_seq_one_letter_code
_entity_poly.pdbx_strand_id
1 'polypeptide(L)'
;MSSTNSKDKDNPSKRIEYRGKNVRVSRTGGVSATKTFKGDGVGATINTKHGLRLHKRLFKGARMGFQNGNFQFIGRYNSGPFNFNVSKNGISTSLKNKRGSYNILKPNYSSFKLGGVQVRGKNAATFQMIYMLIILFVNFIKVFWHIFISILWFSFLSIKWIVDFTIGFFKGFREVD
;
A
#
# COMPACT_ATOMS: atom_id res chain seq x y z
N MET A 1 -13.44 32.13 6.46
CA MET A 1 -12.12 32.22 5.82
C MET A 1 -11.90 31.03 4.90
N SER A 2 -11.70 31.29 3.61
CA SER A 2 -11.39 30.31 2.57
C SER A 2 -9.90 29.97 2.63
N SER A 3 -9.54 28.76 3.04
CA SER A 3 -8.16 28.27 2.94
C SER A 3 -7.91 27.80 1.51
N THR A 4 -7.87 28.74 0.56
CA THR A 4 -7.19 28.49 -0.71
C THR A 4 -5.70 28.51 -0.38
N ASN A 5 -5.04 27.36 -0.44
CA ASN A 5 -3.60 27.26 -0.19
C ASN A 5 -2.88 28.34 -1.02
N SER A 6 -2.10 29.20 -0.36
CA SER A 6 -1.36 30.29 -0.99
C SER A 6 -0.36 29.83 -2.05
N LYS A 7 -0.06 28.52 -2.11
CA LYS A 7 0.83 27.89 -3.10
C LYS A 7 0.20 27.63 -4.47
N ASP A 8 -1.10 27.87 -4.66
CA ASP A 8 -1.80 27.65 -5.95
C ASP A 8 -2.01 28.94 -6.77
N LYS A 9 -1.58 30.11 -6.28
CA LYS A 9 -1.77 31.39 -6.98
C LYS A 9 -0.86 31.57 -8.20
N ASP A 10 0.30 30.92 -8.23
CA ASP A 10 1.31 31.13 -9.26
C ASP A 10 1.22 30.15 -10.45
N ASN A 11 0.28 29.21 -10.42
CA ASN A 11 0.03 28.28 -11.53
C ASN A 11 -1.26 28.65 -12.27
N PRO A 12 -1.27 28.65 -13.61
CA PRO A 12 -2.50 28.91 -14.37
C PRO A 12 -3.57 27.89 -13.99
N SER A 13 -4.68 28.38 -13.43
CA SER A 13 -5.76 27.52 -12.99
C SER A 13 -6.39 26.81 -14.20
N LYS A 14 -6.35 25.47 -14.22
CA LYS A 14 -6.94 24.66 -15.31
C LYS A 14 -8.48 24.76 -15.38
N ARG A 15 -9.14 25.35 -14.37
CA ARG A 15 -10.61 25.42 -14.26
C ARG A 15 -11.04 26.64 -13.43
N ILE A 16 -11.95 27.44 -13.98
CA ILE A 16 -12.62 28.55 -13.28
C ILE A 16 -13.70 27.95 -12.35
N GLU A 17 -13.37 27.79 -11.07
CA GLU A 17 -14.30 27.37 -10.03
C GLU A 17 -14.07 28.12 -8.71
N TYR A 18 -15.15 28.51 -8.05
CA TYR A 18 -15.17 28.99 -6.68
C TYR A 18 -15.66 27.87 -5.76
N ARG A 19 -14.91 27.59 -4.69
CA ARG A 19 -15.29 26.63 -3.64
C ARG A 19 -15.33 27.33 -2.28
N GLY A 20 -16.53 27.55 -1.76
CA GLY A 20 -16.79 27.90 -0.37
C GLY A 20 -16.96 26.67 0.53
N LYS A 21 -17.23 26.89 1.83
CA LYS A 21 -17.35 25.84 2.85
C LYS A 21 -18.43 24.80 2.53
N ASN A 22 -19.60 25.26 2.07
CA ASN A 22 -20.75 24.42 1.73
C ASN A 22 -21.27 24.68 0.32
N VAL A 23 -20.63 25.57 -0.47
CA VAL A 23 -21.14 26.01 -1.77
C VAL A 23 -20.01 25.92 -2.79
N ARG A 24 -20.30 25.37 -3.96
CA ARG A 24 -19.40 25.36 -5.11
C ARG A 24 -20.10 26.01 -6.29
N VAL A 25 -19.41 26.95 -6.93
CA VAL A 25 -19.84 27.62 -8.15
C VAL A 25 -18.79 27.35 -9.22
N SER A 26 -19.20 26.86 -10.38
CA SER A 26 -18.27 26.62 -11.48
C SER A 26 -18.94 26.85 -12.82
N ARG A 27 -18.18 27.32 -13.81
CA ARG A 27 -18.68 27.61 -15.16
C ARG A 27 -19.37 26.42 -15.82
N THR A 28 -18.82 25.21 -15.64
CA THR A 28 -19.37 23.98 -16.25
C THR A 28 -20.29 23.19 -15.33
N GLY A 29 -20.16 23.35 -14.00
CA GLY A 29 -20.87 22.54 -13.03
C GLY A 29 -22.09 23.23 -12.39
N GLY A 30 -22.28 24.52 -12.63
CA GLY A 30 -23.31 25.33 -11.99
C GLY A 30 -23.01 25.62 -10.52
N VAL A 31 -24.06 25.99 -9.78
CA VAL A 31 -24.06 26.21 -8.32
C VAL A 31 -24.52 24.94 -7.62
N SER A 32 -23.80 24.51 -6.60
CA SER A 32 -24.20 23.37 -5.75
C SER A 32 -23.94 23.70 -4.29
N ALA A 33 -24.90 23.37 -3.42
CA ALA A 33 -24.75 23.43 -1.98
C ALA A 33 -24.65 22.00 -1.43
N THR A 34 -23.68 21.77 -0.55
CA THR A 34 -23.45 20.48 0.12
C THR A 34 -23.32 20.70 1.61
N LYS A 35 -24.10 19.96 2.39
CA LYS A 35 -23.93 19.89 3.84
C LYS A 35 -23.72 18.44 4.23
N THR A 36 -22.65 18.17 4.99
CA THR A 36 -22.36 16.83 5.50
C THR A 36 -22.42 16.84 7.01
N PHE A 37 -23.33 16.06 7.56
CA PHE A 37 -23.40 15.75 8.98
C PHE A 37 -22.60 14.47 9.20
N LYS A 38 -21.55 14.56 10.01
CA LYS A 38 -20.74 13.40 10.42
C LYS A 38 -20.89 13.24 11.92
N GLY A 39 -21.34 12.07 12.34
CA GLY A 39 -21.26 11.59 13.71
C GLY A 39 -20.23 10.46 13.80
N ASP A 40 -20.13 9.88 14.99
CA ASP A 40 -19.18 8.80 15.21
C ASP A 40 -19.63 7.53 14.48
N GLY A 41 -18.90 7.17 13.41
CA GLY A 41 -19.24 6.04 12.55
C GLY A 41 -20.41 6.25 11.58
N VAL A 42 -21.26 7.27 11.73
CA VAL A 42 -22.38 7.54 10.81
C VAL A 42 -22.22 8.89 10.10
N GLY A 43 -22.72 9.01 8.88
CA GLY A 43 -22.77 10.31 8.22
C GLY A 43 -23.79 10.42 7.10
N ALA A 44 -24.40 11.60 7.05
CA ALA A 44 -25.39 11.99 6.05
C ALA A 44 -24.88 13.21 5.28
N THR A 45 -24.76 13.09 3.96
CA THR A 45 -24.46 14.21 3.06
C THR A 45 -25.70 14.52 2.25
N ILE A 46 -26.14 15.78 2.29
CA ILE A 46 -27.16 16.32 1.42
C ILE A 46 -26.47 17.25 0.42
N ASN A 47 -26.68 17.02 -0.86
CA ASN A 47 -26.18 17.85 -1.95
C ASN A 47 -27.34 18.23 -2.86
N THR A 48 -27.47 19.52 -3.20
CA THR A 48 -28.59 20.01 -4.03
C THR A 48 -28.62 19.41 -5.44
N LYS A 49 -27.48 18.98 -5.98
CA LYS A 49 -27.35 18.41 -7.34
C LYS A 49 -27.30 16.88 -7.36
N HIS A 50 -26.69 16.27 -6.34
CA HIS A 50 -26.41 14.84 -6.30
C HIS A 50 -27.28 14.06 -5.29
N GLY A 51 -28.18 14.74 -4.58
CA GLY A 51 -29.12 14.14 -3.65
C GLY A 51 -28.52 13.76 -2.30
N LEU A 52 -29.06 12.68 -1.71
CA LEU A 52 -28.74 12.21 -0.36
C LEU A 52 -27.72 11.06 -0.40
N ARG A 53 -26.73 11.11 0.50
CA ARG A 53 -25.80 10.01 0.77
C ARG A 53 -25.75 9.72 2.27
N LEU A 54 -26.17 8.53 2.66
CA LEU A 54 -26.09 8.00 4.01
C LEU A 54 -24.99 6.95 4.07
N HIS A 55 -24.21 6.91 5.14
CA HIS A 55 -23.30 5.81 5.40
C HIS A 55 -23.15 5.54 6.89
N LYS A 56 -22.93 4.27 7.22
CA LYS A 56 -22.63 3.75 8.55
C LYS A 56 -21.39 2.86 8.46
N ARG A 57 -20.39 3.17 9.28
CA ARG A 57 -19.18 2.39 9.49
C ARG A 57 -19.54 1.19 10.37
N LEU A 58 -19.09 0.01 9.95
CA LEU A 58 -19.29 -1.23 10.71
C LEU A 58 -18.05 -1.55 11.53
N PHE A 59 -16.89 -1.48 10.89
CA PHE A 59 -15.58 -1.71 11.50
C PHE A 59 -14.52 -0.85 10.78
N LYS A 60 -13.31 -0.80 11.32
CA LYS A 60 -12.19 -0.12 10.67
C LYS A 60 -11.93 -0.73 9.30
N GLY A 61 -12.24 0.02 8.24
CA GLY A 61 -12.09 -0.43 6.86
C GLY A 61 -13.41 -0.80 6.17
N ALA A 62 -14.51 -1.06 6.89
CA ALA A 62 -15.79 -1.37 6.26
C ALA A 62 -16.93 -0.42 6.61
N ARG A 63 -17.73 -0.11 5.60
CA ARG A 63 -18.92 0.71 5.71
C ARG A 63 -20.00 0.21 4.79
N MET A 64 -21.22 0.38 5.24
CA MET A 64 -22.43 0.27 4.44
C MET A 64 -23.07 1.64 4.28
N GLY A 65 -23.87 1.85 3.26
CA GLY A 65 -24.53 3.12 3.05
C GLY A 65 -25.50 3.08 1.88
N PHE A 66 -26.20 4.19 1.68
CA PHE A 66 -27.08 4.41 0.56
C PHE A 66 -26.68 5.72 -0.11
N GLN A 67 -26.55 5.73 -1.43
CA GLN A 67 -26.34 6.94 -2.20
C GLN A 67 -27.45 7.04 -3.24
N ASN A 68 -28.32 8.04 -3.10
CA ASN A 68 -29.44 8.29 -4.00
C ASN A 68 -30.27 7.01 -4.26
N GLY A 69 -30.65 6.30 -3.20
CA GLY A 69 -31.40 5.04 -3.24
C GLY A 69 -30.55 3.77 -3.43
N ASN A 70 -29.31 3.87 -3.90
CA ASN A 70 -28.47 2.69 -4.17
C ASN A 70 -27.66 2.25 -2.94
N PHE A 71 -27.82 0.98 -2.52
CA PHE A 71 -27.01 0.39 -1.47
C PHE A 71 -25.53 0.25 -1.88
N GLN A 72 -24.64 0.71 -1.00
CA GLN A 72 -23.19 0.63 -1.14
C GLN A 72 -22.61 -0.11 0.05
N PHE A 73 -21.97 -1.25 -0.23
CA PHE A 73 -21.09 -1.93 0.71
C PHE A 73 -19.64 -1.77 0.24
N ILE A 74 -18.77 -1.30 1.12
CA ILE A 74 -17.35 -1.07 0.83
C ILE A 74 -16.51 -1.52 2.03
N GLY A 75 -15.70 -2.56 1.84
CA GLY A 75 -14.63 -2.98 2.72
C GLY A 75 -13.27 -2.68 2.10
N ARG A 76 -12.35 -2.06 2.84
CA ARG A 76 -10.98 -1.76 2.42
C ARG A 76 -10.06 -2.04 3.60
N TYR A 77 -9.19 -3.02 3.44
CA TYR A 77 -8.25 -3.45 4.45
C TYR A 77 -6.86 -3.41 3.87
N ASN A 78 -5.95 -2.75 4.58
CA ASN A 78 -4.57 -2.62 4.15
C ASN A 78 -3.70 -3.18 5.27
N SER A 79 -2.85 -4.15 4.93
CA SER A 79 -1.85 -4.72 5.81
C SER A 79 -0.51 -4.72 5.09
N GLY A 80 0.31 -3.71 5.38
CA GLY A 80 1.61 -3.51 4.74
C GLY A 80 1.52 -3.44 3.20
N PRO A 81 2.20 -4.34 2.46
CA PRO A 81 2.14 -4.37 1.00
C PRO A 81 0.80 -4.91 0.47
N PHE A 82 0.02 -5.64 1.27
CA PHE A 82 -1.23 -6.25 0.84
C PHE A 82 -2.42 -5.32 1.07
N ASN A 83 -3.28 -5.20 0.06
CA ASN A 83 -4.53 -4.47 0.14
C ASN A 83 -5.68 -5.37 -0.33
N PHE A 84 -6.70 -5.48 0.50
CA PHE A 84 -7.91 -6.24 0.25
C PHE A 84 -9.09 -5.28 0.15
N ASN A 85 -9.78 -5.31 -0.99
CA ASN A 85 -10.94 -4.48 -1.22
C ASN A 85 -12.14 -5.37 -1.52
N VAL A 86 -13.23 -5.13 -0.80
CA VAL A 86 -14.52 -5.78 -0.96
C VAL A 86 -15.53 -4.70 -1.32
N SER A 87 -16.38 -4.99 -2.30
CA SER A 87 -17.46 -4.10 -2.70
C SER A 87 -18.65 -4.91 -3.17
N LYS A 88 -19.79 -4.25 -3.38
CA LYS A 88 -20.97 -4.86 -4.01
C LYS A 88 -20.65 -5.57 -5.33
N ASN A 89 -19.67 -5.05 -6.09
CA ASN A 89 -19.26 -5.58 -7.40
C ASN A 89 -18.16 -6.65 -7.30
N GLY A 90 -17.87 -7.15 -6.10
CA GLY A 90 -16.92 -8.21 -5.85
C GLY A 90 -15.66 -7.77 -5.09
N ILE A 91 -14.69 -8.68 -5.08
CA ILE A 91 -13.49 -8.65 -4.25
C ILE A 91 -12.26 -8.38 -5.13
N SER A 92 -11.24 -7.71 -4.58
CA SER A 92 -9.95 -7.52 -5.23
C SER A 92 -8.81 -7.47 -4.22
N THR A 93 -7.72 -8.13 -4.56
CA THR A 93 -6.47 -8.20 -3.78
C THR A 93 -5.35 -7.54 -4.57
N SER A 94 -4.57 -6.68 -3.93
CA SER A 94 -3.40 -6.07 -4.56
C SER A 94 -2.18 -6.03 -3.66
N LEU A 95 -1.01 -6.21 -4.27
CA LEU A 95 0.31 -6.08 -3.69
C LEU A 95 0.95 -4.76 -4.13
N LYS A 96 1.38 -3.95 -3.18
CA LYS A 96 2.02 -2.66 -3.41
C LYS A 96 3.51 -2.76 -3.16
N ASN A 97 4.29 -2.33 -4.15
CA ASN A 97 5.76 -2.26 -4.10
C ASN A 97 6.22 -0.81 -4.37
N LYS A 98 7.51 -0.54 -4.20
CA LYS A 98 8.10 0.81 -4.46
C LYS A 98 7.82 1.33 -5.87
N ARG A 99 7.74 0.44 -6.86
CA ARG A 99 7.53 0.77 -8.27
C ARG A 99 6.06 0.76 -8.71
N GLY A 100 5.10 0.39 -7.86
CA GLY A 100 3.70 0.34 -8.28
C GLY A 100 2.83 -0.64 -7.49
N SER A 101 1.76 -1.13 -8.12
CA SER A 101 0.82 -2.08 -7.52
C SER A 101 0.43 -3.19 -8.49
N TYR A 102 0.54 -4.43 -8.06
CA TYR A 102 0.03 -5.60 -8.77
C TYR A 102 -1.35 -5.97 -8.22
N ASN A 103 -2.35 -6.15 -9.07
CA ASN A 103 -3.66 -6.66 -8.65
C ASN A 103 -3.82 -8.09 -9.16
N ILE A 104 -4.03 -9.03 -8.23
CA ILE A 104 -4.07 -10.47 -8.53
C ILE A 104 -5.34 -10.83 -9.29
N LEU A 105 -6.48 -10.29 -8.82
CA LEU A 105 -7.80 -10.63 -9.37
C LEU A 105 -8.17 -9.81 -10.60
N LYS A 106 -7.65 -8.57 -10.71
CA LYS A 106 -8.01 -7.66 -11.80
C LYS A 106 -6.75 -7.02 -12.40
N PRO A 107 -6.06 -7.69 -13.34
CA PRO A 107 -4.75 -7.24 -13.86
C PRO A 107 -4.82 -5.85 -14.53
N ASN A 108 -5.97 -5.47 -15.10
CA ASN A 108 -6.20 -4.13 -15.68
C ASN A 108 -6.05 -2.98 -14.67
N TYR A 109 -6.14 -3.25 -13.37
CA TYR A 109 -5.98 -2.24 -12.31
C TYR A 109 -4.57 -2.20 -11.74
N SER A 110 -3.62 -2.92 -12.37
CA SER A 110 -2.22 -2.85 -12.00
C SER A 110 -1.57 -1.56 -12.49
N SER A 111 -0.51 -1.13 -11.80
CA SER A 111 0.26 0.05 -12.16
C SER A 111 1.75 -0.18 -11.92
N PHE A 112 2.58 0.39 -12.80
CA PHE A 112 4.03 0.31 -12.74
C PHE A 112 4.63 1.67 -13.07
N LYS A 113 5.66 2.09 -12.34
CA LYS A 113 6.32 3.39 -12.49
C LYS A 113 7.82 3.20 -12.67
N LEU A 114 8.33 3.67 -13.80
CA LEU A 114 9.75 3.62 -14.14
C LEU A 114 10.16 4.98 -14.74
N GLY A 115 11.26 5.56 -14.27
CA GLY A 115 11.78 6.82 -14.82
C GLY A 115 10.81 8.01 -14.78
N GLY A 116 9.87 8.05 -13.83
CA GLY A 116 8.84 9.11 -13.76
C GLY A 116 7.55 8.80 -14.54
N VAL A 117 7.60 7.88 -15.51
CA VAL A 117 6.44 7.47 -16.31
C VAL A 117 5.64 6.39 -15.58
N GLN A 118 4.31 6.58 -15.47
CA GLN A 118 3.40 5.60 -14.87
C GLN A 118 2.62 4.86 -15.97
N VAL A 119 2.89 3.57 -16.14
CA VAL A 119 2.14 2.65 -16.99
C VAL A 119 1.01 2.02 -16.17
N ARG A 120 -0.17 1.87 -16.77
CA ARG A 120 -1.36 1.22 -16.17
C ARG A 120 -1.94 0.16 -17.11
N GLY A 121 -2.73 -0.76 -16.56
CA GLY A 121 -3.40 -1.79 -17.35
C GLY A 121 -2.64 -3.13 -17.37
N LYS A 122 -2.97 -3.98 -18.34
CA LYS A 122 -2.39 -5.34 -18.47
C LYS A 122 -0.87 -5.32 -18.57
N ASN A 123 -0.33 -4.40 -19.37
CA ASN A 123 1.13 -4.28 -19.55
C ASN A 123 1.83 -3.94 -18.23
N ALA A 124 1.20 -3.12 -17.38
CA ALA A 124 1.73 -2.82 -16.05
C ALA A 124 1.74 -4.04 -15.12
N ALA A 125 0.78 -4.96 -15.27
CA ALA A 125 0.76 -6.20 -14.52
C ALA A 125 1.96 -7.09 -14.89
N THR A 126 2.27 -7.19 -16.19
CA THR A 126 3.43 -7.95 -16.70
C THR A 126 4.75 -7.37 -16.18
N PHE A 127 4.95 -6.05 -16.28
CA PHE A 127 6.16 -5.40 -15.76
C PHE A 127 6.31 -5.57 -14.25
N GLN A 128 5.21 -5.48 -13.51
CA GLN A 128 5.23 -5.65 -12.06
C GLN A 128 5.52 -7.10 -11.65
N MET A 129 5.04 -8.10 -12.41
CA MET A 129 5.41 -9.51 -12.24
C MET A 129 6.89 -9.74 -12.46
N ILE A 130 7.46 -9.23 -13.57
CA ILE A 130 8.89 -9.32 -13.85
C ILE A 130 9.70 -8.67 -12.73
N TYR A 131 9.30 -7.48 -12.27
CA TYR A 131 9.95 -6.79 -11.17
C TYR A 131 9.93 -7.59 -9.87
N MET A 132 8.81 -8.23 -9.53
CA MET A 132 8.70 -9.09 -8.35
C MET A 132 9.58 -10.34 -8.47
N LEU A 133 9.64 -10.95 -9.66
CA LEU A 133 10.52 -12.11 -9.92
C LEU A 133 12.00 -11.76 -9.77
N ILE A 134 12.44 -10.62 -10.30
CA ILE A 134 13.83 -10.16 -10.15
C ILE A 134 14.17 -9.93 -8.67
N ILE A 135 13.28 -9.28 -7.90
CA ILE A 135 13.50 -9.07 -6.47
C ILE A 135 13.61 -10.41 -5.75
N LEU A 136 12.71 -11.35 -6.05
CA LEU A 136 12.71 -12.66 -5.44
C LEU A 136 14.02 -13.40 -5.73
N PHE A 137 14.49 -13.36 -6.99
CA PHE A 137 15.75 -13.98 -7.40
C PHE A 137 16.97 -13.37 -6.70
N VAL A 138 17.05 -12.04 -6.62
CA VAL A 138 18.13 -11.34 -5.90
C VAL A 138 18.12 -11.69 -4.41
N ASN A 139 16.93 -11.73 -3.79
CA ASN A 139 16.81 -12.13 -2.39
C ASN A 139 17.18 -13.59 -2.18
N PHE A 140 16.86 -14.47 -3.12
CA PHE A 140 17.26 -15.87 -3.09
C PHE A 140 18.79 -15.97 -3.07
N ILE A 141 19.50 -15.32 -4.01
CA ILE A 141 20.96 -15.29 -4.03
C ILE A 141 21.53 -14.79 -2.70
N LYS A 142 20.97 -13.73 -2.12
CA LYS A 142 21.41 -13.21 -0.80
C LYS A 142 21.25 -14.23 0.31
N VAL A 143 20.12 -14.95 0.35
CA VAL A 143 19.89 -15.99 1.36
C VAL A 143 20.91 -17.11 1.21
N PHE A 144 21.15 -17.59 -0.02
CA PHE A 144 22.17 -18.62 -0.28
C PHE A 144 23.56 -18.15 0.11
N TRP A 145 23.92 -16.91 -0.20
CA TRP A 145 25.19 -16.31 0.19
C TRP A 145 25.34 -16.25 1.72
N HIS A 146 24.31 -15.83 2.43
CA HIS A 146 24.32 -15.80 3.89
C HIS A 146 24.44 -17.20 4.51
N ILE A 147 23.72 -18.18 3.97
CA ILE A 147 23.81 -19.58 4.41
C ILE A 147 25.22 -20.11 4.17
N PHE A 148 25.78 -19.86 2.98
CA PHE A 148 27.13 -20.31 2.63
C PHE A 148 28.20 -19.74 3.57
N ILE A 149 28.19 -18.43 3.82
CA ILE A 149 29.11 -17.81 4.79
C ILE A 149 28.90 -18.37 6.19
N SER A 150 27.65 -18.58 6.61
CA SER A 150 27.35 -19.12 7.93
C SER A 150 27.90 -20.53 8.10
N ILE A 151 27.80 -21.37 7.06
CA ILE A 151 28.39 -22.72 7.04
C ILE A 151 29.91 -22.64 7.14
N LEU A 152 30.56 -21.80 6.33
CA LEU A 152 32.02 -21.64 6.39
C LEU A 152 32.49 -21.17 7.76
N TRP A 153 31.79 -20.20 8.36
CA TRP A 153 32.11 -19.69 9.68
C TRP A 153 31.90 -20.74 10.78
N PHE A 154 30.80 -21.49 10.71
CA PHE A 154 30.52 -22.56 11.66
C PHE A 154 31.54 -23.70 11.57
N SER A 155 31.94 -24.07 10.35
CA SER A 155 33.01 -25.05 10.12
C SER A 155 34.34 -24.58 10.69
N PHE A 156 34.72 -23.32 10.45
CA PHE A 156 35.93 -22.73 11.03
C PHE A 156 35.91 -22.74 12.56
N LEU A 157 34.80 -22.31 13.17
CA LEU A 157 34.65 -22.33 14.63
C LEU A 157 34.71 -23.74 15.20
N SER A 158 34.10 -24.71 14.53
CA SER A 158 34.13 -26.12 14.95
C SER A 158 35.56 -26.68 14.92
N ILE A 159 36.31 -26.43 13.84
CA ILE A 159 37.71 -26.83 13.73
C ILE A 159 38.56 -26.16 14.82
N LYS A 160 38.40 -24.85 15.00
CA LYS A 160 39.12 -24.09 16.04
C LYS A 160 38.84 -24.66 17.43
N TRP A 161 37.58 -24.94 17.75
CA TRP A 161 37.19 -25.52 19.04
C TRP A 161 37.85 -26.88 19.27
N ILE A 162 37.89 -27.75 18.26
CA ILE A 162 38.58 -29.06 18.36
C ILE A 162 40.07 -28.87 18.64
N VAL A 163 40.73 -27.95 17.93
CA VAL A 163 42.16 -27.65 18.13
C VAL A 163 42.42 -27.12 19.53
N ASP A 164 41.66 -26.11 19.96
CA ASP A 164 41.81 -25.49 21.30
C ASP A 164 41.55 -26.52 22.40
N PHE A 165 40.52 -27.36 22.25
CA PHE A 165 40.22 -28.46 23.17
C PHE A 165 41.37 -29.47 23.25
N THR A 166 41.92 -29.87 22.11
CA THR A 166 43.03 -30.84 22.05
C THR A 166 44.29 -30.27 22.70
N ILE A 167 44.64 -29.00 22.42
CA ILE A 167 45.78 -28.33 23.05
C ILE A 167 45.58 -28.20 24.57
N GLY A 168 44.39 -27.81 25.01
CA GLY A 168 44.05 -27.70 26.44
C GLY A 168 44.14 -29.05 27.16
N PHE A 169 43.66 -30.12 26.52
CA PHE A 169 43.74 -31.48 27.03
C PHE A 169 45.20 -31.94 27.21
N PHE A 170 46.05 -31.79 26.19
CA PHE A 170 47.47 -32.18 26.28
C PHE A 170 48.25 -31.36 27.31
N LYS A 171 47.95 -30.06 27.44
CA LYS A 171 48.58 -29.23 28.49
C LYS A 171 48.18 -29.69 29.88
N GLY A 172 46.90 -29.98 30.10
CA GLY A 172 46.41 -30.49 31.39
C GLY A 172 47.03 -31.83 31.78
N PHE A 173 47.23 -32.74 30.82
CA PHE A 173 47.93 -34.01 31.09
C PHE A 173 49.39 -33.80 31.51
N ARG A 174 50.12 -32.90 30.85
CA ARG A 174 51.53 -32.59 31.16
C ARG A 174 51.77 -31.88 32.50
N GLU A 175 50.73 -31.32 33.11
CA GLU A 175 50.82 -30.62 34.40
C GLU A 175 50.56 -31.56 35.58
N VAL A 176 50.04 -32.76 35.33
CA VAL A 176 49.67 -33.78 36.33
C VAL A 176 50.76 -34.86 36.49
N ASP A 177 51.63 -35.02 35.49
CA ASP A 177 52.86 -35.83 35.54
C ASP A 177 54.07 -34.99 36.04
#